data_AF-A0A514XHP8-F1
#
_entry.id   AF-A0A514XHP8-F1
#
_cell.length_a   1.000
_cell.length_b   1.000
_cell.length_c   1.000
_cell.angle_alpha   90.00
_cell.angle_beta   90.00
_cell.angle_gamma   90.00
#
_symmetry.space_group_name_H-M   'P 1'
#
loop_
_entity.id
_entity.type
_entity.pdbx_description
1 polymer ?
#
loop_
_entity_poly.entity_id
_entity_poly.type
_entity_poly.pdbx_seq_one_letter_code
_entity_poly.pdbx_strand_id
1 'polypeptide(L)'
;MTTTTAWILLVIAGVLEFIWATGLKYSEGFTKLVPSVFTLVTMGISFYLLSLSMRVLPVGVSYTVWTGIGAVGAVIVGTLVFKEPLSLMKLLFLGMIIAGILGLKFVE
;
A
#
# COMPACT_ATOMS: atom_id res chain seq x y z
N MET A 1 3.61 21.61 7.69
CA MET A 1 3.98 20.17 7.66
C MET A 1 5.41 20.08 7.15
N THR A 2 6.30 19.37 7.85
CA THR A 2 7.69 19.20 7.41
C THR A 2 7.81 17.98 6.49
N THR A 3 8.89 17.90 5.72
CA THR A 3 9.20 16.74 4.86
C THR A 3 9.21 15.44 5.66
N THR A 4 9.78 15.44 6.87
CA THR A 4 9.78 14.26 7.76
C THR A 4 8.37 13.81 8.13
N THR A 5 7.50 14.74 8.51
CA THR A 5 6.10 14.41 8.80
C THR A 5 5.38 13.85 7.56
N ALA A 6 5.63 14.40 6.37
CA ALA A 6 5.03 13.89 5.14
C ALA A 6 5.43 12.44 4.83
N TRP A 7 6.71 12.08 5.03
CA TRP A 7 7.18 10.70 4.88
C TRP A 7 6.56 9.74 5.89
N ILE A 8 6.40 10.17 7.15
CA ILE A 8 5.73 9.35 8.18
C ILE A 8 4.27 9.08 7.77
N LEU A 9 3.54 10.12 7.35
CA LEU A 9 2.16 9.97 6.87
C LEU A 9 2.08 9.04 5.66
N LEU A 10 3.04 9.14 4.73
CA LEU A 10 3.12 8.29 3.54
C LEU A 10 3.34 6.81 3.89
N VAL A 11 4.23 6.52 4.84
CA VAL A 11 4.46 5.13 5.29
C VAL A 11 3.21 4.58 5.97
N ILE A 12 2.55 5.37 6.83
CA ILE A 12 1.30 4.96 7.48
C ILE A 12 0.20 4.73 6.43
N ALA A 13 0.09 5.61 5.43
CA ALA A 13 -0.84 5.44 4.31
C ALA A 13 -0.58 4.12 3.55
N GLY A 14 0.67 3.80 3.25
CA GLY A 14 1.03 2.56 2.57
C GLY A 14 0.75 1.31 3.41
N VAL A 15 0.94 1.39 4.74
CA VAL A 15 0.57 0.28 5.64
C VAL A 15 -0.94 0.07 5.67
N LEU A 16 -1.72 1.14 5.76
CA LEU A 16 -3.18 1.07 5.67
C LEU A 16 -3.63 0.50 4.33
N GLU A 17 -2.86 0.70 3.26
CA GLU A 17 -3.18 0.20 1.93
C GLU A 17 -3.36 -1.31 1.89
N PHE A 18 -2.33 -2.06 2.30
CA PHE A 18 -2.44 -3.52 2.28
C PHE A 18 -3.41 -4.04 3.36
N ILE A 19 -3.64 -3.28 4.45
CA ILE A 19 -4.63 -3.61 5.47
C ILE A 19 -6.05 -3.56 4.89
N TRP A 20 -6.41 -2.48 4.19
CA TRP A 20 -7.75 -2.40 3.60
C TRP A 20 -7.91 -3.37 2.43
N ALA A 21 -6.84 -3.64 1.67
CA ALA A 21 -6.84 -4.65 0.61
C ALA A 21 -7.09 -6.06 1.17
N THR A 22 -6.51 -6.36 2.34
CA THR A 22 -6.78 -7.59 3.09
C THR A 22 -8.25 -7.65 3.53
N GLY A 23 -8.77 -6.56 4.09
CA GLY A 23 -10.18 -6.45 4.45
C GLY A 23 -11.12 -6.66 3.25
N LEU A 24 -10.72 -6.16 2.07
CA LEU A 24 -11.50 -6.29 0.85
C LEU A 24 -11.66 -7.77 0.46
N LYS A 25 -10.61 -8.56 0.61
CA LYS A 25 -10.67 -10.02 0.42
C LYS A 25 -11.65 -10.67 1.39
N TYR A 26 -11.66 -10.26 2.65
CA TYR A 26 -12.59 -10.76 3.67
C TYR A 26 -14.04 -10.28 3.50
N SER A 27 -14.26 -9.18 2.78
CA SER A 27 -15.59 -8.64 2.52
C SER A 27 -16.44 -9.50 1.58
N GLU A 28 -15.82 -10.45 0.87
CA GLU A 28 -16.49 -11.30 -0.14
C GLU A 28 -17.31 -10.45 -1.13
N GLY A 29 -16.68 -9.43 -1.72
CA GLY A 29 -17.35 -8.52 -2.64
C GLY A 29 -18.36 -7.60 -1.93
N PHE A 30 -17.99 -7.12 -0.74
CA PHE A 30 -18.80 -6.26 0.12
C PHE A 30 -20.08 -6.87 0.72
N THR A 31 -20.27 -8.19 0.61
CA THR A 31 -21.43 -8.89 1.18
C THR A 31 -21.38 -8.98 2.71
N LYS A 32 -20.18 -9.01 3.30
CA LYS A 32 -19.98 -9.05 4.75
C LYS A 32 -19.82 -7.64 5.33
N LEU A 33 -20.80 -7.19 6.11
CA LEU A 33 -20.86 -5.81 6.63
C LEU A 33 -19.61 -5.38 7.41
N VAL A 34 -19.13 -6.20 8.36
CA VAL A 34 -18.02 -5.83 9.24
C VAL A 34 -16.71 -5.63 8.46
N PRO A 35 -16.23 -6.58 7.63
CA PRO A 35 -15.09 -6.35 6.76
C PRO A 35 -15.29 -5.21 5.75
N SER A 36 -16.51 -5.04 5.22
CA SER A 36 -16.82 -3.94 4.29
C SER A 36 -16.60 -2.57 4.93
N VAL A 37 -17.18 -2.34 6.11
CA VAL A 37 -17.02 -1.06 6.83
C VAL A 37 -15.57 -0.85 7.19
N PHE A 38 -14.89 -1.89 7.69
CA PHE A 38 -13.46 -1.84 7.99
C PHE A 38 -12.64 -1.39 6.77
N THR A 39 -12.84 -2.02 5.61
CA THR A 39 -12.17 -1.68 4.36
C THR A 39 -12.43 -0.25 3.94
N LEU A 40 -13.68 0.21 3.95
CA LEU A 40 -14.01 1.57 3.52
C LEU A 40 -13.40 2.63 4.44
N VAL A 41 -13.42 2.41 5.76
CA VAL A 41 -12.83 3.33 6.74
C VAL A 41 -11.32 3.39 6.57
N THR A 42 -10.65 2.23 6.53
CA THR A 42 -9.18 2.17 6.41
C THR A 42 -8.69 2.67 5.04
N MET A 43 -9.45 2.41 3.97
CA MET A 43 -9.20 2.98 2.64
C MET A 43 -9.33 4.51 2.66
N GLY A 44 -10.39 5.05 3.26
CA GLY A 44 -10.58 6.50 3.38
C GLY A 44 -9.45 7.18 4.15
N ILE A 45 -9.02 6.59 5.27
CA ILE A 45 -7.89 7.09 6.05
C ILE A 45 -6.60 7.01 5.24
N SER A 46 -6.34 5.89 4.57
CA SER A 46 -5.16 5.70 3.70
C SER A 46 -5.08 6.81 2.64
N PHE A 47 -6.15 7.05 1.89
CA PHE A 47 -6.19 8.09 0.87
C PHE A 47 -6.05 9.49 1.45
N TYR A 48 -6.66 9.75 2.62
CA TYR A 48 -6.52 11.04 3.27
C TYR A 48 -5.06 11.31 3.67
N LEU A 49 -4.38 10.34 4.28
CA LEU A 49 -2.96 10.48 4.66
C LEU A 49 -2.04 10.65 3.43
N LEU A 50 -2.31 9.90 2.36
CA LEU A 50 -1.60 10.07 1.08
C LEU A 50 -1.81 11.49 0.50
N SER A 51 -3.05 11.98 0.54
CA SER A 51 -3.36 13.33 0.08
C SER A 51 -2.62 14.40 0.87
N LEU A 52 -2.42 14.17 2.18
CA LEU A 52 -1.62 15.05 3.02
C LEU A 52 -0.14 14.97 2.62
N SER A 53 0.45 13.78 2.48
CA SER A 53 1.88 13.67 2.12
C SER A 53 2.19 14.34 0.78
N MET A 54 1.28 14.23 -0.19
CA MET A 54 1.39 14.87 -1.52
C MET A 54 1.36 16.39 -1.51
N ARG A 55 0.99 17.06 -0.39
CA ARG A 55 1.11 18.52 -0.27
C ARG A 55 2.55 18.99 -0.15
N VAL A 56 3.48 18.08 0.17
CA VAL A 56 4.90 18.38 0.39
C VAL A 56 5.79 17.54 -0.52
N LEU A 57 5.44 16.28 -0.74
CA LEU A 57 6.19 15.37 -1.60
C LEU A 57 5.63 15.39 -3.03
N PRO A 58 6.48 15.25 -4.07
CA PRO A 58 6.02 15.05 -5.43
C PRO A 58 5.03 13.90 -5.54
N VAL A 59 4.07 14.03 -6.46
CA VAL A 59 3.04 13.00 -6.69
C VAL A 59 3.67 11.70 -7.16
N GLY A 60 4.68 11.75 -8.05
CA GLY A 60 5.41 10.59 -8.55
C GLY A 60 6.03 9.78 -7.43
N VAL A 61 6.88 10.41 -6.60
CA VAL A 61 7.45 9.81 -5.38
C VAL A 61 6.38 9.26 -4.44
N SER A 62 5.36 10.06 -4.11
CA SER A 62 4.34 9.66 -3.13
C SER A 62 3.55 8.43 -3.59
N TYR A 63 3.03 8.47 -4.82
CA TYR A 63 2.18 7.39 -5.35
C TYR A 63 2.97 6.10 -5.55
N THR A 64 4.21 6.22 -6.05
CA THR A 64 5.11 5.09 -6.27
C THR A 64 5.49 4.40 -4.96
N VAL A 65 5.81 5.17 -3.90
CA VAL A 65 6.14 4.61 -2.58
C VAL A 65 4.91 4.01 -1.91
N TRP A 66 3.76 4.69 -1.96
CA TRP A 66 2.50 4.21 -1.40
C TRP A 66 2.13 2.84 -1.97
N THR A 67 1.96 2.77 -3.30
CA THR A 67 1.65 1.52 -4.02
C THR A 67 2.71 0.44 -3.81
N GLY A 68 3.98 0.82 -3.68
CA GLY A 68 5.07 -0.10 -3.37
C GLY A 68 4.91 -0.79 -2.01
N ILE A 69 4.62 -0.01 -0.97
CA ILE A 69 4.36 -0.55 0.38
C ILE A 69 3.11 -1.43 0.36
N GLY A 70 2.05 -0.97 -0.30
CA GLY A 70 0.81 -1.73 -0.49
C GLY A 70 1.06 -3.08 -1.19
N ALA A 71 1.81 -3.10 -2.29
CA ALA A 71 2.12 -4.31 -3.04
C ALA A 71 2.93 -5.32 -2.23
N VAL A 72 4.00 -4.87 -1.56
CA VAL A 72 4.84 -5.74 -0.72
C VAL A 72 4.02 -6.30 0.45
N GLY A 73 3.26 -5.45 1.13
CA GLY A 73 2.39 -5.86 2.23
C GLY A 73 1.32 -6.86 1.79
N ALA A 74 0.70 -6.64 0.62
CA ALA A 74 -0.29 -7.55 0.06
C ALA A 74 0.30 -8.93 -0.26
N VAL A 75 1.53 -9.00 -0.79
CA VAL A 75 2.22 -10.29 -1.00
C VAL A 75 2.50 -11.00 0.33
N ILE A 76 3.00 -10.27 1.33
CA ILE A 76 3.28 -10.82 2.66
C ILE A 76 2.00 -11.39 3.29
N VAL A 77 0.90 -10.62 3.28
CA VAL A 77 -0.38 -11.06 3.83
C VAL A 77 -0.98 -12.20 3.00
N GLY A 78 -0.91 -12.12 1.67
CA GLY A 78 -1.28 -13.18 0.74
C GLY A 78 -0.65 -14.52 1.12
N THR A 79 0.66 -14.53 1.33
CA THR A 79 1.40 -15.75 1.67
C THR A 79 1.17 -16.21 3.11
N LEU A 80 1.21 -15.29 4.10
CA LEU A 80 1.15 -15.67 5.51
C LEU A 80 -0.28 -16.01 5.97
N VAL A 81 -1.26 -15.19 5.57
CA VAL A 81 -2.65 -15.26 6.04
C VAL A 81 -3.51 -16.08 5.08
N PHE A 82 -3.46 -15.77 3.79
CA PHE A 82 -4.28 -16.46 2.78
C PHE A 82 -3.64 -17.73 2.23
N LYS A 83 -2.43 -18.07 2.68
CA LYS A 83 -1.65 -19.24 2.24
C LYS A 83 -1.49 -19.32 0.72
N GLU A 84 -1.44 -18.16 0.07
CA GLU A 84 -1.19 -18.09 -1.37
C GLU A 84 0.22 -18.61 -1.68
N PRO A 85 0.39 -19.40 -2.75
CA PRO A 85 1.69 -19.92 -3.13
C PRO A 85 2.64 -18.77 -3.48
N LEU A 86 3.81 -18.78 -2.83
CA LEU A 86 4.90 -17.86 -3.12
C LEU A 86 5.84 -18.51 -4.13
N SER A 87 5.70 -18.16 -5.40
CA SER A 87 6.61 -18.64 -6.45
C SER A 87 7.84 -17.75 -6.57
N LEU A 88 8.96 -18.35 -6.99
CA LEU A 88 10.18 -17.61 -7.35
C LEU A 88 9.91 -16.52 -8.39
N MET A 89 9.00 -16.77 -9.34
CA MET A 89 8.59 -15.78 -10.33
C MET A 89 7.85 -14.59 -9.69
N LYS A 90 6.94 -14.82 -8.73
CA LYS A 90 6.23 -13.74 -8.02
C LYS A 90 7.22 -12.86 -7.25
N LEU A 91 8.23 -13.45 -6.62
CA LEU A 91 9.30 -12.73 -5.94
C LEU A 91 10.18 -11.93 -6.90
N LEU A 92 10.52 -12.49 -8.07
CA LEU A 92 11.30 -11.79 -9.09
C LEU A 92 10.58 -10.54 -9.60
N PHE A 93 9.30 -10.64 -9.96
CA PHE A 93 8.53 -9.49 -10.43
C PHE A 93 8.26 -8.47 -9.32
N LEU A 94 8.04 -8.91 -8.08
CA LEU A 94 7.97 -8.01 -6.94
C LEU A 94 9.29 -7.24 -6.75
N GLY A 95 10.42 -7.92 -6.89
CA GLY A 95 11.74 -7.31 -6.89
C GLY A 95 11.91 -6.26 -7.99
N MET A 96 11.41 -6.52 -9.20
CA MET A 96 11.43 -5.55 -10.31
C MET A 96 10.58 -4.31 -10.01
N ILE A 97 9.40 -4.48 -9.40
CA ILE A 97 8.56 -3.36 -8.96
C ILE A 97 9.31 -2.50 -7.93
N ILE A 98 9.90 -3.13 -6.91
CA ILE A 98 10.71 -2.44 -5.89
C ILE A 98 11.89 -1.71 -6.53
N ALA A 99 12.59 -2.34 -7.47
CA ALA A 99 13.71 -1.73 -8.18
C ALA A 99 13.25 -0.50 -9.00
N GLY A 100 12.11 -0.58 -9.67
CA GLY A 100 11.50 0.55 -10.39
C GLY A 100 11.11 1.71 -9.46
N ILE A 101 10.53 1.40 -8.30
CA ILE A 101 10.20 2.39 -7.26
C ILE A 101 11.45 3.11 -6.76
N LEU A 102 12.50 2.35 -6.43
CA LEU A 102 13.76 2.92 -5.98
C LEU A 102 14.43 3.75 -7.08
N GLY A 103 14.40 3.27 -8.33
CA GLY A 103 14.91 3.99 -9.48
C GLY A 103 14.24 5.34 -9.69
N LEU A 104 12.91 5.40 -9.61
CA LEU A 104 12.15 6.66 -9.73
C LEU A 104 12.54 7.66 -8.64
N LYS A 105 12.77 7.22 -7.41
CA LYS A 105 13.24 8.08 -6.31
C LYS A 105 14.62 8.71 -6.55
N PHE A 106 15.45 8.15 -7.43
CA PHE A 106 16.75 8.73 -7.77
C PHE A 106 16.70 9.64 -9.00
N VAL A 107 15.63 9.57 -9.78
CA VAL A 107 15.44 10.36 -11.00
C VAL A 107 14.59 11.60 -10.75
N GLU A 108 13.62 11.52 -9.83
CA GLU A 108 12.84 12.65 -9.30
C GLU A 108 13.49 13.28 -8.05
#